data_AF-A0A3P6T5C9-F1
#
_entry.id   AF-A0A3P6T5C9-F1
#
_cell.length_a   1.000
_cell.length_b   1.000
_cell.length_c   1.000
_cell.angle_alpha   90.00
_cell.angle_beta   90.00
_cell.angle_gamma   90.00
#
_symmetry.space_group_name_H-M   'P 1'
#
loop_
_entity.id
_entity.type
_entity.pdbx_description
1 polymer ?
#
loop_
_entity_poly.entity_id
_entity_poly.type
_entity_poly.pdbx_seq_one_letter_code
_entity_poly.pdbx_strand_id
1 'polypeptide(L)'
;MMIDLTLLDASATRDDFTVGMSGRLSSTKIGDGSPFHVPFPFRVPQNHNRRMAEIVISEYSVNSMLYFAHRTNSLLFHVDSHSPGVGSLLKTTCTVDEVCLSDQVEEVGREFPGQSLELIIRTTSPPTMAFRKGSTFISLMFGID
;
A
#
# COMPACT_ATOMS: atom_id res chain seq x y z
N MET A 1 7.54 0.16 -12.87
CA MET A 1 6.08 -0.10 -12.98
C MET A 1 5.52 0.89 -13.98
N MET A 2 4.67 0.45 -14.89
CA MET A 2 4.07 1.30 -15.93
C MET A 2 2.55 1.15 -15.89
N ILE A 3 1.85 2.24 -16.19
CA ILE A 3 0.39 2.28 -16.33
C ILE A 3 0.08 2.51 -17.80
N ASP A 4 -0.72 1.61 -18.36
CA ASP A 4 -1.32 1.76 -19.68
C ASP A 4 -2.69 2.44 -19.53
N LEU A 5 -2.86 3.55 -20.25
CA LEU A 5 -4.07 4.38 -20.27
C LEU A 5 -4.68 4.46 -21.67
N THR A 6 -4.57 3.38 -22.44
CA THR A 6 -5.23 3.26 -23.75
C THR A 6 -6.73 3.56 -23.62
N LEU A 7 -7.23 4.46 -24.47
CA LEU A 7 -8.63 4.82 -24.54
C LEU A 7 -9.44 3.60 -25.00
N LEU A 8 -10.39 3.17 -24.19
CA LEU A 8 -11.27 2.04 -24.48
C LEU A 8 -12.60 2.50 -25.06
N ASP A 9 -13.15 3.59 -24.53
CA ASP A 9 -14.43 4.16 -24.94
C ASP A 9 -14.46 5.66 -24.62
N ALA A 10 -15.32 6.39 -25.31
CA ALA A 10 -15.62 7.77 -25.00
C ALA A 10 -17.09 8.03 -25.30
N SER A 11 -17.77 8.72 -24.38
CA SER A 11 -19.17 9.10 -24.53
C SER A 11 -19.36 10.57 -24.17
N ALA A 12 -20.33 11.19 -24.82
CA ALA A 12 -20.69 12.57 -24.61
C ALA A 12 -22.20 12.66 -24.39
N THR A 13 -22.61 13.38 -23.36
CA THR A 13 -24.00 13.78 -23.16
C THR A 13 -24.11 15.31 -23.25
N ARG A 14 -25.29 15.87 -22.94
CA ARG A 14 -25.46 17.33 -22.86
C ARG A 14 -24.75 17.94 -21.65
N ASP A 15 -24.49 17.13 -20.63
CA ASP A 15 -23.99 17.58 -19.33
C ASP A 15 -22.55 17.14 -19.07
N ASP A 16 -22.08 16.06 -19.69
CA ASP A 16 -20.76 15.49 -19.44
C ASP A 16 -20.06 14.91 -20.69
N PHE A 17 -18.74 14.74 -20.56
CA PHE A 17 -17.89 14.01 -21.49
C PHE A 17 -17.08 12.99 -20.70
N THR A 18 -17.30 11.71 -20.95
CA THR A 18 -16.68 10.61 -20.22
C THR A 18 -15.70 9.87 -21.12
N VAL A 19 -14.51 9.57 -20.61
CA VAL A 19 -13.48 8.77 -21.29
C VAL A 19 -13.16 7.55 -20.44
N GLY A 20 -13.35 6.37 -21.00
CA GLY A 20 -12.93 5.09 -20.43
C GLY A 20 -11.49 4.78 -20.83
N MET A 21 -10.64 4.46 -19.85
CA MET A 21 -9.24 4.07 -20.06
C MET A 21 -8.97 2.67 -19.50
N SER A 22 -8.00 1.94 -20.06
CA SER A 22 -7.71 0.56 -19.66
C SER A 22 -7.21 0.43 -18.22
N GLY A 23 -6.39 1.39 -17.75
CA GLY A 23 -5.86 1.41 -16.39
C GLY A 23 -5.05 0.16 -16.04
N ARG A 24 -4.46 -0.50 -17.05
CA ARG A 24 -3.73 -1.76 -16.89
C ARG A 24 -2.32 -1.47 -16.37
N LEU A 25 -1.91 -2.19 -15.33
CA LEU A 25 -0.55 -2.09 -14.83
C LEU A 25 0.32 -3.24 -15.33
N SER A 26 1.61 -2.91 -15.51
CA SER A 26 2.65 -3.87 -15.83
C SER A 26 3.95 -3.51 -15.12
N SER A 27 4.84 -4.50 -15.00
CA SER A 27 6.18 -4.32 -14.45
C SER A 27 7.20 -4.92 -15.38
N THR A 28 8.24 -4.17 -15.74
CA THR A 28 9.36 -4.71 -16.53
C THR A 28 10.18 -5.76 -15.79
N LYS A 29 10.05 -5.82 -14.45
CA LYS A 29 10.72 -6.80 -13.59
C LYS A 29 9.94 -8.11 -13.43
N ILE A 30 8.66 -8.13 -13.78
CA ILE A 30 7.76 -9.28 -13.57
C ILE A 30 7.09 -9.56 -14.91
N GLY A 31 7.46 -10.68 -15.54
CA GLY A 31 6.94 -11.06 -16.87
C GLY A 31 5.47 -11.44 -16.87
N ASP A 32 4.94 -11.89 -15.73
CA ASP A 32 3.54 -12.29 -15.60
C ASP A 32 2.63 -11.09 -15.31
N GLY A 33 1.42 -11.14 -15.87
CA GLY A 33 0.38 -10.16 -15.58
C GLY A 33 -0.08 -10.22 -14.13
N SER A 34 -0.82 -9.19 -13.73
CA SER A 34 -1.57 -9.22 -12.48
C SER A 34 -2.70 -10.27 -12.56
N PRO A 35 -3.02 -10.99 -11.45
CA PRO A 35 -4.17 -11.90 -11.41
C PRO A 35 -5.52 -11.17 -11.37
N PHE A 36 -5.53 -9.84 -11.23
CA PHE A 36 -6.76 -9.06 -11.24
C PHE A 36 -7.29 -8.88 -12.67
N HIS A 37 -8.60 -8.85 -12.80
CA HIS A 37 -9.28 -8.70 -14.08
C HIS A 37 -9.96 -7.34 -14.19
N VAL A 38 -9.93 -6.79 -15.40
CA VAL A 38 -10.60 -5.52 -15.71
C VAL A 38 -12.11 -5.69 -15.47
N PRO A 39 -12.75 -4.82 -14.66
CA PRO A 39 -14.18 -4.87 -14.47
C PRO A 39 -14.88 -4.41 -15.75
N PHE A 40 -15.72 -5.26 -16.34
CA PHE A 40 -16.51 -4.90 -17.50
C PHE A 40 -18.00 -5.25 -17.30
N PRO A 41 -18.93 -4.31 -17.54
CA PRO A 41 -18.70 -2.89 -17.86
C PRO A 41 -18.34 -2.07 -16.62
N PHE A 42 -17.36 -1.16 -16.74
CA PHE A 42 -17.07 -0.18 -15.70
C PHE A 42 -18.00 1.03 -15.85
N ARG A 43 -18.88 1.26 -14.87
CA ARG A 43 -19.82 2.38 -14.89
C ARG A 43 -19.35 3.46 -13.92
N VAL A 44 -19.14 4.65 -14.46
CA VAL A 44 -18.84 5.84 -13.66
C VAL A 44 -20.06 6.13 -12.77
N PRO A 45 -19.89 6.23 -11.44
CA PRO A 45 -20.96 6.63 -10.55
C PRO A 45 -21.45 8.04 -10.91
N GLN A 46 -22.77 8.23 -10.89
CA GLN A 46 -23.35 9.56 -11.08
C GLN A 46 -22.97 10.45 -9.90
N ASN A 47 -22.28 11.57 -10.16
CA ASN A 47 -21.99 12.57 -9.14
C ASN A 47 -22.96 13.75 -9.30
N HIS A 48 -23.74 14.02 -8.24
CA HIS A 48 -24.66 15.16 -8.21
C HIS A 48 -23.95 16.49 -7.90
N ASN A 49 -22.70 16.45 -7.43
CA ASN A 49 -21.88 17.64 -7.23
C ASN A 49 -21.13 17.97 -8.52
N ARG A 50 -21.59 19.01 -9.23
CA ARG A 50 -20.96 19.50 -10.46
C ARG A 50 -19.51 19.92 -10.22
N ARG A 51 -18.57 19.04 -10.56
CA ARG A 51 -17.13 19.33 -10.67
C ARG A 51 -16.77 19.51 -12.14
N MET A 52 -15.69 20.25 -12.43
CA MET A 52 -15.20 20.40 -13.82
C MET A 52 -14.57 19.12 -14.37
N ALA A 53 -14.01 18.27 -13.50
CA ALA A 53 -13.39 17.01 -13.86
C ALA A 53 -13.52 16.00 -12.72
N GLU A 54 -13.69 14.74 -13.07
CA GLU A 54 -13.81 13.62 -12.14
C GLU A 54 -12.93 12.47 -12.60
N ILE A 55 -12.26 11.84 -11.65
CA ILE A 55 -11.40 10.68 -11.91
C ILE A 55 -11.93 9.55 -11.04
N VAL A 56 -12.25 8.42 -11.68
CA VAL A 56 -12.68 7.21 -10.98
C VAL A 56 -11.65 6.13 -11.24
N ILE A 57 -11.15 5.54 -10.16
CA ILE A 57 -10.15 4.47 -10.20
C ILE A 57 -10.82 3.17 -9.75
N SER A 58 -10.62 2.11 -10.52
CA SER A 58 -11.17 0.80 -10.21
C SER A 58 -10.35 0.06 -9.14
N GLU A 59 -11.01 -0.84 -8.39
CA GLU A 59 -10.31 -1.80 -7.52
C GLU A 59 -9.27 -2.61 -8.31
N TYR A 60 -9.54 -2.94 -9.57
CA TYR A 60 -8.62 -3.64 -10.46
C TYR A 60 -7.27 -2.92 -10.60
N SER A 61 -7.28 -1.62 -10.88
CA SER A 61 -6.04 -0.85 -11.06
C SER A 61 -5.25 -0.77 -9.74
N VAL A 62 -5.92 -0.51 -8.62
CA VAL A 62 -5.23 -0.42 -7.32
C VAL A 62 -4.67 -1.78 -6.89
N ASN A 63 -5.45 -2.85 -7.03
CA ASN A 63 -5.00 -4.20 -6.67
C ASN A 63 -3.88 -4.71 -7.57
N SER A 64 -3.92 -4.39 -8.87
CA SER A 64 -2.83 -4.67 -9.80
C SER A 64 -1.55 -3.94 -9.39
N MET A 65 -1.66 -2.68 -8.96
CA MET A 65 -0.53 -1.90 -8.44
C MET A 65 0.06 -2.51 -7.17
N LEU A 66 -0.79 -2.84 -6.19
CA LEU A 66 -0.37 -3.46 -4.94
C LEU A 66 0.29 -4.83 -5.15
N TYR A 67 -0.22 -5.62 -6.10
CA TYR A 67 0.39 -6.88 -6.51
C TYR A 67 1.82 -6.69 -7.02
N PHE A 68 2.03 -5.78 -7.98
CA PHE A 68 3.37 -5.53 -8.49
C PHE A 68 4.28 -4.94 -7.41
N ALA A 69 3.79 -4.03 -6.58
CA ALA A 69 4.56 -3.45 -5.47
C ALA A 69 5.03 -4.51 -4.47
N HIS A 70 4.16 -5.46 -4.12
CA HIS A 70 4.54 -6.61 -3.29
C HIS A 70 5.61 -7.47 -3.98
N ARG A 71 5.37 -7.86 -5.24
CA ARG A 71 6.27 -8.75 -6.00
C ARG A 71 7.63 -8.12 -6.31
N THR A 72 7.74 -6.79 -6.34
CA THR A 72 9.00 -6.05 -6.49
C THR A 72 9.63 -5.64 -5.16
N ASN A 73 9.14 -6.17 -4.02
CA ASN A 73 9.59 -5.84 -2.67
C ASN A 73 9.60 -4.33 -2.37
N SER A 74 8.63 -3.61 -2.92
CA SER A 74 8.47 -2.16 -2.75
C SER A 74 7.62 -1.81 -1.53
N LEU A 75 7.02 -2.80 -0.88
CA LEU A 75 6.25 -2.68 0.37
C LEU A 75 7.07 -3.24 1.54
N LEU A 76 8.20 -2.59 1.78
CA LEU A 76 9.15 -2.91 2.85
C LEU A 76 9.37 -1.66 3.70
N PHE A 77 9.26 -1.83 5.01
CA PHE A 77 9.47 -0.78 6.00
C PHE A 77 10.65 -1.19 6.89
N HIS A 78 11.60 -0.27 7.01
CA HIS A 78 12.74 -0.41 7.88
C HIS A 78 12.47 0.43 9.13
N VAL A 79 12.44 -0.22 10.28
CA VAL A 79 12.19 0.43 11.57
C VAL A 79 13.37 0.14 12.48
N ASP A 80 14.03 1.19 12.94
CA ASP A 80 15.23 1.14 13.75
C ASP A 80 15.15 2.11 14.93
N SER A 81 16.20 2.20 15.73
CA SER A 81 16.24 3.08 16.89
C SER A 81 16.22 4.58 16.56
N HIS A 82 16.36 4.96 15.29
CA HIS A 82 16.23 6.33 14.81
C HIS A 82 14.82 6.66 14.31
N SER A 83 13.95 5.65 14.21
CA SER A 83 12.60 5.81 13.69
C SER A 83 11.75 6.66 14.65
N PRO A 84 11.13 7.74 14.17
CA PRO A 84 10.42 8.69 15.03
C PRO A 84 9.22 8.00 15.72
N GLY A 85 9.07 8.25 17.02
CA GLY A 85 7.96 7.76 17.85
C GLY A 85 8.11 6.33 18.36
N VAL A 86 8.87 5.45 17.69
CA VAL A 86 9.05 4.04 18.09
C VAL A 86 10.50 3.64 18.32
N GLY A 87 11.47 4.44 17.92
CA GLY A 87 12.89 4.07 17.95
C GLY A 87 13.45 3.82 19.35
N SER A 88 12.98 4.53 20.38
CA SER A 88 13.41 4.27 21.76
C SER A 88 13.01 2.87 22.23
N LEU A 89 11.88 2.34 21.77
CA LEU A 89 11.39 1.00 22.10
C LEU A 89 12.29 -0.11 21.54
N LEU A 90 13.10 0.20 20.53
CA LEU A 90 14.02 -0.76 19.91
C LEU A 90 15.40 -0.78 20.57
N LYS A 91 15.68 0.11 21.53
CA LYS A 91 16.93 0.09 22.28
C LYS A 91 16.91 -0.99 23.36
N THR A 92 18.04 -1.63 23.61
CA THR A 92 18.19 -2.62 24.68
C THR A 92 18.60 -2.00 26.01
N THR A 93 19.02 -0.74 26.02
CA THR A 93 19.37 0.03 27.21
C THR A 93 18.66 1.37 27.23
N CYS A 94 18.04 1.68 28.36
CA CYS A 94 17.30 2.91 28.56
C CYS A 94 18.11 3.90 29.40
N THR A 95 17.97 5.19 29.10
CA THR A 95 18.23 6.30 30.00
C THR A 95 17.06 6.50 30.97
N VAL A 96 17.26 7.30 32.02
CA VAL A 96 16.31 7.45 33.14
C VAL A 96 14.91 7.92 32.71
N ASP A 97 14.82 8.66 31.61
CA ASP A 97 13.58 9.28 31.12
C ASP A 97 13.04 8.65 29.82
N GLU A 98 13.54 7.47 29.42
CA GLU A 98 13.05 6.77 28.20
C GLU A 98 12.54 5.36 28.50
N VAL A 99 11.54 4.93 27.73
CA VAL A 99 11.06 3.53 27.73
C VAL A 99 11.74 2.79 26.59
N CYS A 100 12.33 1.65 26.91
CA CYS A 100 13.01 0.80 25.93
C CYS A 100 12.68 -0.70 26.12
N LEU A 101 13.27 -1.56 25.30
CA LEU A 101 12.92 -2.97 25.25
C LEU A 101 13.23 -3.72 26.55
N SER A 102 14.30 -3.34 27.26
CA SER A 102 14.72 -4.02 28.48
C SER A 102 13.78 -3.80 29.67
N ASP A 103 12.91 -2.80 29.61
CA ASP A 103 11.83 -2.63 30.58
C ASP A 103 10.77 -3.75 30.47
N GLN A 104 10.63 -4.37 29.30
CA GLN A 104 9.71 -5.49 29.07
C GLN A 104 10.41 -6.85 29.00
N VAL A 105 11.64 -6.89 28.47
CA VAL A 105 12.44 -8.10 28.28
C VAL A 105 13.83 -7.87 28.85
N GLU A 106 13.97 -7.99 30.17
CA GLU A 106 15.21 -7.71 30.90
C GLU A 106 16.40 -8.51 30.36
N GLU A 107 16.16 -9.75 29.93
CA GLU A 107 17.21 -10.64 29.39
C GLU A 107 17.90 -10.02 28.19
N VAL A 108 17.18 -9.30 27.33
CA VAL A 108 17.76 -8.66 26.14
C VAL A 108 18.68 -7.51 26.53
N GLY A 109 18.32 -6.75 27.57
CA GLY A 109 19.16 -5.68 28.09
C GLY A 109 20.44 -6.20 28.78
N ARG A 110 20.36 -7.38 29.40
CA ARG A 110 21.51 -8.03 30.06
C ARG A 110 22.44 -8.70 29.06
N GLU A 111 21.89 -9.40 28.07
CA GLU A 111 22.67 -10.17 27.09
C GLU A 111 23.26 -9.27 25.98
N PHE A 112 22.55 -8.22 25.57
CA PHE A 112 22.95 -7.32 24.48
C PHE A 112 22.97 -5.84 24.92
N PRO A 113 23.80 -5.44 25.90
CA PRO A 113 23.82 -4.07 26.39
C PRO A 113 24.32 -3.06 25.35
N GLY A 114 23.68 -1.89 25.27
CA GLY A 114 24.06 -0.80 24.37
C GLY A 114 23.74 -1.05 22.90
N GLN A 115 22.91 -2.06 22.61
CA GLN A 115 22.49 -2.41 21.25
C GLN A 115 21.10 -1.86 20.92
N SER A 116 20.71 -1.99 19.65
CA SER A 116 19.40 -1.62 19.16
C SER A 116 18.91 -2.69 18.21
N LEU A 117 17.63 -3.02 18.28
CA LEU A 117 16.96 -3.85 17.31
C LEU A 117 16.66 -3.06 16.04
N GLU A 118 16.66 -3.80 14.95
CA GLU A 118 16.18 -3.38 13.64
C GLU A 118 15.06 -4.33 13.25
N LEU A 119 13.92 -3.79 12.85
CA LEU A 119 12.78 -4.54 12.39
C LEU A 119 12.60 -4.30 10.90
N ILE A 120 12.59 -5.38 10.13
CA ILE A 120 12.28 -5.34 8.70
C ILE A 120 10.85 -5.86 8.53
N ILE A 121 9.93 -4.94 8.29
CA ILE A 121 8.51 -5.26 8.11
C ILE A 121 8.22 -5.29 6.62
N ARG A 122 7.79 -6.45 6.11
CA ARG A 122 7.44 -6.62 4.70
C ARG A 122 6.11 -7.32 4.54
N THR A 123 5.43 -7.04 3.43
CA THR A 123 4.21 -7.78 3.10
C THR A 123 4.52 -9.25 2.80
N THR A 124 3.83 -10.20 3.45
CA THR A 124 3.98 -11.65 3.21
C THR A 124 3.12 -12.16 2.06
N SER A 125 2.13 -11.36 1.66
CA SER A 125 1.28 -11.61 0.51
C SER A 125 0.88 -10.28 -0.15
N PRO A 126 0.44 -10.29 -1.43
CA PRO A 126 -0.07 -9.10 -2.09
C PRO A 126 -1.24 -8.48 -1.31
N PRO A 127 -1.16 -7.19 -0.92
CA PRO A 127 -2.29 -6.51 -0.32
C PRO A 127 -3.47 -6.39 -1.29
N THR A 128 -4.68 -6.36 -0.73
CA THR A 128 -5.90 -6.13 -1.51
C THR A 128 -6.68 -4.95 -0.95
N MET A 129 -7.32 -4.21 -1.84
CA MET A 129 -8.17 -3.06 -1.57
C MET A 129 -9.55 -3.32 -2.14
N ALA A 130 -10.57 -3.04 -1.33
CA ALA A 130 -11.97 -3.07 -1.71
C ALA A 130 -12.63 -1.71 -1.43
N PHE A 131 -13.28 -1.16 -2.45
CA PHE A 131 -14.10 0.02 -2.36
C PHE A 131 -15.55 -0.38 -2.05
N ARG A 132 -16.11 0.28 -1.05
CA ARG A 132 -17.51 0.19 -0.67
C ARG A 132 -18.05 1.61 -0.54
N LYS A 133 -19.38 1.75 -0.53
CA LYS A 133 -19.99 3.08 -0.42
C LYS A 133 -19.58 3.73 0.92
N GLY A 134 -18.80 4.81 0.85
CA GLY A 134 -18.36 5.57 2.01
C GLY A 134 -17.18 4.96 2.78
N SER A 135 -16.61 3.83 2.33
CA SER A 135 -15.47 3.21 2.99
C SER A 135 -14.53 2.49 2.03
N THR A 136 -13.26 2.46 2.40
CA THR A 136 -12.21 1.71 1.71
C THR A 136 -11.62 0.73 2.70
N PHE A 137 -11.57 -0.55 2.30
CA PHE A 137 -10.96 -1.61 3.09
C PHE A 137 -9.65 -2.01 2.44
N ILE A 138 -8.58 -2.03 3.24
CA ILE A 138 -7.28 -2.53 2.81
C ILE A 138 -6.94 -3.73 3.70
N SER A 139 -6.72 -4.88 3.06
CA SER A 139 -6.25 -6.10 3.72
C SER A 139 -4.75 -6.22 3.53
N LEU A 140 -4.02 -6.13 4.64
CA LEU A 140 -2.56 -6.21 4.70
C LEU A 140 -2.16 -7.40 5.56
N MET A 141 -1.21 -8.21 5.08
CA MET A 141 -0.53 -9.21 5.89
C MET A 141 0.96 -8.89 5.88
N PHE A 142 1.53 -8.66 7.06
CA PHE A 142 2.93 -8.36 7.25
C PHE A 142 3.63 -9.52 7.96
N GLY A 143 4.88 -9.72 7.59
CA GLY A 143 5.86 -10.47 8.35
C GLY A 143 6.88 -9.51 8.93
N ILE A 144 7.46 -9.90 10.05
CA ILE A 144 8.59 -9.24 10.69
C ILE A 144 9.75 -10.21 10.54
N ASP A 145 10.82 -9.76 9.90
CA ASP A 145 12.10 -10.48 9.83
C ASP A 145 13.14 -9.83 10.75
#